data_AF-A0A0R3TA36-F1
#
_entry.id   AF-A0A0R3TA36-F1
#
_cell.length_a   1.000
_cell.length_b   1.000
_cell.length_c   1.000
_cell.angle_alpha   90.00
_cell.angle_beta   90.00
_cell.angle_gamma   90.00
#
_symmetry.space_group_name_H-M   'P 1'
#
loop_
_entity.id
_entity.type
_entity.pdbx_description
1 polymer ?
#
loop_
_entity_poly.entity_id
_entity_poly.type
_entity_poly.pdbx_seq_one_letter_code
_entity_poly.pdbx_strand_id
1 'polypeptide(L)'
;MATKRHAELASFRYIPAWRRPISLSEDFNNVLLVAFAPQLLDFHDYTFGPRKSIARGTSIAFYTMAEIDVYFGIVIYNCLMGRTSTGPSYLSDNPRKCERDDFLLPTLKQNSYCPSYPMNYPISGSLLSERLSAQPILMLDADVTGMAITRVAEEFTVLVITTDEGEFAKVSIFDLTLLCLHEYSNPTCHYSESSMIS
;
A
#
# COMPACT_ATOMS: atom_id res chain seq x y z
N MET A 1 6.52 -4.73 -16.91
CA MET A 1 5.84 -4.42 -15.63
C MET A 1 6.66 -3.51 -14.72
N ALA A 2 7.87 -3.89 -14.30
CA ALA A 2 8.66 -3.11 -13.33
C ALA A 2 8.98 -1.67 -13.80
N THR A 3 9.52 -1.50 -15.01
CA THR A 3 10.12 -0.23 -15.49
C THR A 3 9.18 0.98 -15.56
N LYS A 4 7.87 0.79 -15.77
CA LYS A 4 6.89 1.89 -15.86
C LYS A 4 6.47 2.40 -14.47
N ARG A 5 6.22 1.50 -13.51
CA ARG A 5 6.03 1.84 -12.09
C ARG A 5 7.30 2.41 -11.47
N HIS A 6 8.49 1.98 -11.90
CA HIS A 6 9.76 2.59 -11.46
C HIS A 6 9.88 4.06 -11.88
N ALA A 7 9.38 4.44 -13.06
CA ALA A 7 9.34 5.83 -13.50
C ALA A 7 8.34 6.66 -12.67
N GLU A 8 7.22 6.06 -12.26
CA GLU A 8 6.22 6.68 -11.37
C GLU A 8 6.68 6.73 -9.90
N LEU A 9 7.44 5.75 -9.43
CA LEU A 9 8.09 5.76 -8.10
C LEU A 9 9.27 6.73 -8.05
N ALA A 10 10.02 6.85 -9.14
CA ALA A 10 11.05 7.88 -9.28
C ALA A 10 10.45 9.30 -9.38
N SER A 11 9.17 9.41 -9.79
CA SER A 11 8.43 10.68 -9.82
C SER A 11 7.59 10.94 -8.56
N PHE A 12 7.46 9.98 -7.64
CA PHE A 12 6.99 10.22 -6.27
C PHE A 12 7.93 11.23 -5.61
N ARG A 13 7.45 12.47 -5.52
CA ARG A 13 8.24 13.70 -5.31
C ARG A 13 9.10 13.78 -4.04
N TYR A 14 9.24 12.73 -3.23
CA TYR A 14 10.01 12.79 -1.98
C TYR A 14 10.66 11.46 -1.54
N ILE A 15 11.13 10.58 -2.44
CA ILE A 15 11.99 9.45 -1.99
C ILE A 15 13.35 10.00 -1.53
N PRO A 16 13.73 9.84 -0.24
CA PRO A 16 15.02 10.31 0.24
C PRO A 16 16.18 9.64 -0.52
N ALA A 17 17.24 10.39 -0.83
CA ALA A 17 18.37 9.88 -1.61
C ALA A 17 18.96 8.58 -1.06
N TRP A 18 18.97 8.41 0.27
CA TRP A 18 19.48 7.22 0.96
C TRP A 18 18.58 5.97 0.82
N ARG A 19 17.31 6.11 0.45
CA ARG A 19 16.39 4.99 0.16
C ARG A 19 16.26 4.64 -1.32
N ARG A 20 16.75 5.50 -2.22
CA ARG A 20 16.68 5.25 -3.67
C ARG A 20 17.23 3.88 -4.12
N PRO A 21 18.35 3.38 -3.57
CA PRO A 21 18.87 2.07 -4.00
C PRO A 21 17.89 0.91 -3.76
N ILE A 22 17.13 0.93 -2.66
CA ILE A 22 16.13 -0.11 -2.37
C ILE A 22 14.92 0.04 -3.28
N SER A 23 14.46 1.28 -3.52
CA SER A 23 13.34 1.53 -4.42
C SER A 23 13.57 1.02 -5.85
N LEU A 24 14.85 0.90 -6.26
CA LEU A 24 15.28 0.45 -7.57
C LEU A 24 15.71 -1.02 -7.61
N SER A 25 15.63 -1.75 -6.48
CA SER A 25 16.04 -3.15 -6.43
C SER A 25 14.97 -4.05 -7.05
N GLU A 26 15.35 -4.85 -8.03
CA GLU A 26 14.43 -5.80 -8.69
C GLU A 26 13.87 -6.84 -7.71
N ASP A 27 14.67 -7.26 -6.71
CA ASP A 27 14.28 -8.25 -5.71
C ASP A 27 13.05 -7.80 -4.89
N PHE A 28 12.98 -6.51 -4.57
CA PHE A 28 11.86 -5.94 -3.80
C PHE A 28 10.69 -5.50 -4.67
N ASN A 29 10.94 -5.19 -5.94
CA ASN A 29 9.90 -4.78 -6.87
C ASN A 29 9.11 -5.95 -7.46
N ASN A 30 9.66 -7.16 -7.41
CA ASN A 30 9.00 -8.37 -7.85
C ASN A 30 8.06 -8.99 -6.80
N VAL A 31 8.12 -8.53 -5.55
CA VAL A 31 7.25 -9.01 -4.47
C VAL A 31 6.07 -8.04 -4.32
N LEU A 32 4.88 -8.56 -4.61
CA LEU A 32 3.62 -7.82 -4.50
C LEU A 32 2.88 -8.24 -3.23
N LEU A 33 2.49 -7.25 -2.43
CA LEU A 33 1.50 -7.40 -1.38
C LEU A 33 0.15 -6.94 -1.91
N VAL A 34 -0.83 -7.84 -1.80
CA VAL A 34 -2.22 -7.55 -2.13
C VAL A 34 -2.94 -7.17 -0.85
N ALA A 35 -3.54 -5.98 -0.84
CA ALA A 35 -4.44 -5.56 0.21
C ALA A 35 -5.84 -5.42 -0.34
N PHE A 36 -6.83 -5.74 0.48
CA PHE A 36 -8.22 -5.48 0.18
C PHE A 36 -8.91 -4.84 1.36
N ALA A 37 -9.89 -4.00 1.06
CA ALA A 37 -10.71 -3.34 2.06
C ALA A 37 -12.15 -3.21 1.54
N PRO A 38 -13.14 -3.26 2.45
CA PRO A 38 -14.51 -2.95 2.09
C PRO A 38 -14.60 -1.53 1.53
N GLN A 39 -15.47 -1.32 0.55
CA GLN A 39 -15.72 0.00 0.00
C GLN A 39 -16.40 0.88 1.06
N LEU A 40 -15.89 2.10 1.25
CA LEU A 40 -16.49 3.09 2.14
C LEU A 40 -17.38 4.03 1.31
N LEU A 41 -18.65 4.15 1.66
CA LEU A 41 -19.51 5.20 1.10
C LEU A 41 -19.14 6.54 1.75
N ASP A 42 -18.55 7.45 0.98
CA ASP A 42 -18.52 8.87 1.37
C ASP A 42 -19.89 9.48 1.08
N PHE A 43 -20.84 9.30 1.99
CA PHE A 43 -22.04 10.14 2.00
C PHE A 43 -21.66 11.52 2.53
N HIS A 44 -21.53 12.48 1.62
CA HIS A 44 -21.69 13.89 1.95
C HIS A 44 -23.17 14.16 2.26
N ASP A 45 -23.62 13.79 3.45
CA ASP A 45 -24.84 14.39 4.00
C ASP A 45 -24.67 14.69 5.48
N TYR A 46 -24.69 15.98 5.79
CA TYR A 46 -24.52 16.51 7.12
C TYR A 46 -25.79 16.23 7.92
N THR A 47 -25.79 15.22 8.80
CA THR A 47 -26.47 15.29 10.10
C THR A 47 -26.12 14.09 10.99
N PHE A 48 -25.57 14.40 12.17
CA PHE A 48 -25.47 13.55 13.37
C PHE A 48 -24.73 12.19 13.26
N GLY A 49 -23.40 12.28 13.28
CA GLY A 49 -22.47 11.25 13.80
C GLY A 49 -22.06 10.16 12.81
N PRO A 50 -20.79 10.08 12.33
CA PRO A 50 -20.50 9.19 11.23
C PRO A 50 -20.11 7.81 11.74
N ARG A 51 -21.09 6.90 11.86
CA ARG A 51 -20.83 5.52 11.45
C ARG A 51 -20.84 5.55 9.92
N LYS A 52 -19.67 5.65 9.29
CA LYS A 52 -19.57 5.43 7.83
C LYS A 52 -20.17 4.05 7.55
N SER A 53 -21.28 4.00 6.81
CA SER A 53 -21.88 2.74 6.39
C SER A 53 -20.90 2.07 5.42
N ILE A 54 -20.48 0.85 5.75
CA ILE A 54 -19.69 0.03 4.84
C ILE A 54 -20.58 -0.28 3.64
N ALA A 55 -20.15 0.13 2.44
CA ALA A 55 -20.78 -0.33 1.21
C ALA A 55 -20.45 -1.80 1.03
N ARG A 56 -21.40 -2.56 0.49
CA ARG A 56 -21.09 -3.86 -0.09
C ARG A 56 -20.07 -3.65 -1.21
N GLY A 57 -19.03 -4.47 -1.25
CA GLY A 57 -18.02 -4.41 -2.27
C GLY A 57 -16.61 -4.28 -1.71
N THR A 58 -15.64 -4.67 -2.53
CA THR A 58 -14.22 -4.70 -2.16
C THR A 58 -13.38 -3.88 -3.11
N SER A 59 -12.45 -3.09 -2.55
CA SER A 59 -11.35 -2.48 -3.29
C SER A 59 -10.08 -3.31 -3.10
N ILE A 60 -9.36 -3.60 -4.19
CA ILE A 60 -8.11 -4.35 -4.18
C ILE A 60 -6.99 -3.42 -4.66
N ALA A 61 -5.92 -3.31 -3.88
CA ALA A 61 -4.76 -2.48 -4.19
C ALA A 61 -3.46 -3.29 -4.02
N PHE A 62 -2.47 -2.98 -4.84
CA PHE A 62 -1.17 -3.66 -4.85
C PHE A 62 -0.06 -2.73 -4.37
N TYR A 63 0.75 -3.24 -3.46
CA TYR A 63 1.95 -2.57 -2.96
C TYR A 63 3.17 -3.40 -3.31
N THR A 64 4.26 -2.76 -3.74
CA THR A 64 5.55 -3.46 -3.81
C THR A 64 6.21 -3.47 -2.44
N MET A 65 7.04 -4.49 -2.16
CA MET A 65 7.85 -4.47 -0.93
C MET A 65 8.82 -3.27 -0.89
N ALA A 66 9.27 -2.81 -2.06
CA ALA A 66 10.10 -1.62 -2.18
C ALA A 66 9.36 -0.35 -1.71
N GLU A 67 8.11 -0.15 -2.12
CA GLU A 67 7.28 0.96 -1.65
C GLU A 67 7.08 0.91 -0.14
N ILE A 68 6.73 -0.27 0.36
CA ILE A 68 6.50 -0.50 1.77
C ILE A 68 7.75 -0.15 2.57
N ASP A 69 8.90 -0.69 2.20
CA ASP A 69 10.17 -0.43 2.87
C ASP A 69 10.56 1.06 2.86
N VAL A 70 10.34 1.76 1.75
CA VAL A 70 10.56 3.22 1.65
C VAL A 70 9.71 3.96 2.68
N TYR A 71 8.40 3.66 2.77
CA TYR A 71 7.51 4.32 3.72
C TYR A 71 7.84 3.97 5.17
N PHE A 72 8.18 2.71 5.47
CA PHE A 72 8.71 2.33 6.78
C PHE A 72 9.96 3.15 7.13
N GLY A 73 10.88 3.31 6.18
CA GLY A 73 12.07 4.12 6.34
C GLY A 73 11.77 5.60 6.63
N ILE A 74 10.80 6.18 5.95
CA ILE A 74 10.37 7.57 6.16
C ILE A 74 9.76 7.76 7.56
N VAL A 75 8.87 6.86 7.97
CA VAL A 75 8.23 6.87 9.30
C VAL A 75 9.27 6.80 10.41
N ILE A 76 10.19 5.84 10.31
CA ILE A 76 11.27 5.67 11.30
C ILE A 76 12.15 6.91 11.30
N TYR A 77 12.56 7.40 10.13
CA TYR A 77 13.41 8.59 10.01
C TYR A 77 12.79 9.82 10.68
N ASN A 78 11.51 10.09 10.43
CA ASN A 78 10.82 11.24 11.01
C ASN A 78 10.74 11.14 12.54
N CYS A 79 10.53 9.93 13.08
CA CYS A 79 10.52 9.70 14.50
C CYS A 79 11.92 9.86 15.12
N LEU A 80 12.96 9.27 14.52
CA LEU A 80 14.35 9.44 14.98
C LEU A 80 14.87 10.89 14.85
N MET A 81 14.24 11.71 14.02
CA MET A 81 14.50 13.16 13.94
C MET A 81 13.70 13.98 14.97
N GLY A 82 12.85 13.36 15.79
CA GLY A 82 11.98 13.99 16.78
C GLY A 82 10.84 14.82 16.19
N ARG A 83 10.44 14.54 14.94
CA ARG A 83 9.41 15.31 14.20
C ARG A 83 7.99 14.80 14.43
N THR A 84 7.87 13.53 14.80
CA THR A 84 6.59 12.83 14.95
C THR A 84 6.43 12.27 16.35
N SER A 85 5.34 11.52 16.58
CA SER A 85 5.08 10.86 17.85
C SER A 85 5.16 9.35 17.71
N THR A 86 5.56 8.69 18.79
CA THR A 86 5.37 7.27 19.04
C THR A 86 3.89 6.90 19.01
N GLY A 87 3.59 5.63 18.85
CA GLY A 87 2.23 5.12 18.80
C GLY A 87 2.20 3.70 18.27
N PRO A 88 1.02 3.15 18.03
CA PRO A 88 -0.30 3.77 18.20
C PRO A 88 -0.76 3.78 19.66
N SER A 89 -1.80 4.57 19.95
CA SER A 89 -2.35 4.76 21.31
C SER A 89 -2.89 3.49 21.95
N TYR A 90 -3.25 2.47 21.15
CA TYR A 90 -3.69 1.19 21.68
C TYR A 90 -2.54 0.26 22.10
N LEU A 91 -1.30 0.56 21.68
CA LEU A 91 -0.09 -0.14 22.15
C LEU A 91 0.65 0.63 23.24
N SER A 92 0.43 1.94 23.34
CA SER A 92 1.05 2.81 24.31
C SER A 92 0.00 3.77 24.85
N ASP A 93 -0.27 3.72 26.16
CA ASP A 93 -1.39 4.42 26.83
C ASP A 93 -1.50 5.92 26.50
N ASN A 94 -0.44 6.54 25.98
CA ASN A 94 -0.51 7.77 25.21
C ASN A 94 0.65 7.88 24.21
N PRO A 95 0.39 8.20 22.93
CA PRO A 95 1.41 8.64 21.97
C PRO A 95 2.27 9.77 22.56
N ARG A 96 3.58 9.58 22.63
CA ARG A 96 4.55 10.59 23.07
C ARG A 96 5.35 11.10 21.89
N LYS A 97 5.74 12.37 21.91
CA LYS A 97 6.67 12.91 20.91
C LYS A 97 7.94 12.06 20.87
N CYS A 98 8.39 11.67 19.67
CA CYS A 98 9.62 10.92 19.53
C CYS A 98 10.81 11.75 19.99
N GLU A 99 11.76 11.09 20.65
CA GLU A 99 13.05 11.66 21.00
C GLU A 99 14.01 11.54 19.81
N ARG A 100 14.81 12.58 19.59
CA ARG A 100 15.81 12.53 18.52
C ARG A 100 16.91 11.53 18.89
N ASP A 101 17.22 10.62 17.98
CA ASP A 101 18.23 9.58 18.16
C ASP A 101 19.27 9.62 17.04
N ASP A 102 20.36 10.34 17.29
CA ASP A 102 21.46 10.48 16.33
C ASP A 102 22.32 9.20 16.18
N PHE A 103 22.18 8.22 17.09
CA PHE A 103 22.93 6.95 17.03
C PHE A 103 22.26 5.94 16.08
N LEU A 104 20.93 5.91 16.04
CA LEU A 104 20.17 5.00 15.16
C LEU A 104 19.92 5.59 13.76
N LEU A 105 20.04 6.90 13.57
CA LEU A 105 19.89 7.53 12.25
C LEU A 105 20.87 6.97 11.19
N PRO A 106 22.17 6.76 11.49
CA PRO A 106 23.10 6.14 10.56
C PRO A 106 22.74 4.70 10.20
N THR A 107 22.29 3.88 11.16
CA THR A 107 21.93 2.46 10.88
C THR A 107 20.70 2.37 9.98
N LEU A 108 19.74 3.27 10.16
CA LEU A 108 18.60 3.41 9.25
C LEU A 108 19.05 3.73 7.82
N LYS A 109 19.98 4.68 7.64
CA LYS A 109 20.50 5.05 6.31
C LYS A 109 21.34 3.95 5.65
N GLN A 110 21.89 3.04 6.44
CA GLN A 110 22.63 1.86 5.98
C GLN A 110 21.72 0.63 5.80
N ASN A 111 20.41 0.78 5.98
CA ASN A 111 19.42 -0.30 5.88
C ASN A 111 19.67 -1.46 6.87
N SER A 112 20.26 -1.16 8.03
CA SER A 112 20.57 -2.11 9.10
C SER A 112 19.83 -1.80 10.41
N TYR A 113 18.74 -1.01 10.34
CA TYR A 113 17.94 -0.64 11.50
C TYR A 113 17.16 -1.83 12.06
N CYS A 114 17.66 -2.39 13.17
CA CYS A 114 16.98 -3.42 13.96
C CYS A 114 17.40 -3.32 15.43
N PRO A 115 17.03 -2.23 16.14
CA PRO A 115 17.44 -2.04 17.53
C PRO A 115 16.68 -3.00 18.46
N SER A 116 17.37 -3.57 19.45
CA SER A 116 16.74 -4.48 20.43
C SER A 116 15.92 -3.77 21.50
N TYR A 117 16.35 -2.57 21.92
CA TYR A 117 15.69 -1.78 22.97
C TYR A 117 15.65 -0.29 22.59
N PRO A 118 14.91 0.09 21.52
CA PRO A 118 14.86 1.48 21.09
C PRO A 118 14.07 2.35 22.09
N MET A 119 14.51 3.59 22.30
CA MET A 119 13.79 4.56 23.14
C MET A 119 12.43 4.93 22.56
N ASN A 120 12.34 5.07 21.24
CA ASN A 120 11.12 5.43 20.52
C ASN A 120 10.25 4.19 20.22
N TYR A 121 9.77 3.47 21.23
CA TYR A 121 8.90 2.30 21.01
C TYR A 121 7.46 2.55 21.50
N PRO A 122 6.42 2.18 20.72
CA PRO A 122 6.47 1.74 19.32
C PRO A 122 6.55 2.94 18.36
N ILE A 123 7.20 2.76 17.20
CA ILE A 123 7.13 3.72 16.10
C ILE A 123 5.95 3.34 15.21
N SER A 124 4.98 4.25 15.09
CA SER A 124 3.92 4.17 14.10
C SER A 124 3.86 5.48 13.32
N GLY A 125 3.51 5.44 12.03
CA GLY A 125 3.23 6.66 11.28
C GLY A 125 2.14 7.47 11.99
N SER A 126 2.39 8.77 12.18
CA SER A 126 1.48 9.68 12.90
C SER A 126 0.96 10.82 12.02
N LEU A 127 1.55 10.99 10.83
CA LEU A 127 1.16 12.00 9.85
C LEU A 127 0.39 11.37 8.69
N LEU A 128 -0.54 12.12 8.11
CA LEU A 128 -1.24 11.70 6.88
C LEU A 128 -0.27 11.47 5.72
N SER A 129 0.82 12.26 5.65
CA SER A 129 1.87 12.10 4.64
C SER A 129 2.71 10.83 4.80
N GLU A 130 2.62 10.17 5.96
CA GLU A 130 3.30 8.90 6.24
C GLU A 130 2.42 7.68 5.93
N ARG A 131 1.17 7.92 5.55
CA ARG A 131 0.23 6.86 5.19
C ARG A 131 0.65 6.24 3.87
N LEU A 132 0.89 4.93 3.90
CA LEU A 132 1.00 4.13 2.69
C LEU A 132 -0.36 4.13 1.98
N SER A 133 -0.38 4.59 0.74
CA SER A 133 -1.58 4.69 -0.08
C SER A 133 -1.29 4.23 -1.49
N ALA A 134 -2.15 3.38 -2.03
CA ALA A 134 -2.14 2.99 -3.43
C ALA A 134 -3.55 3.15 -4.01
N GLN A 135 -3.62 3.46 -5.29
CA GLN A 135 -4.88 3.46 -6.02
C GLN A 135 -5.36 2.00 -6.15
N PRO A 136 -6.65 1.72 -5.91
CA PRO A 136 -7.20 0.40 -6.19
C PRO A 136 -7.01 0.04 -7.65
N ILE A 137 -6.54 -1.17 -7.90
CA ILE A 137 -6.46 -1.71 -9.25
C ILE A 137 -7.81 -2.27 -9.69
N LEU A 138 -8.57 -2.86 -8.76
CA LEU A 138 -9.86 -3.50 -9.00
C LEU A 138 -10.84 -3.08 -7.92
N MET A 139 -12.06 -2.74 -8.34
CA MET A 139 -13.21 -2.54 -7.47
C MET A 139 -14.27 -3.56 -7.85
N LEU A 140 -14.79 -4.27 -6.86
CA LEU A 140 -15.83 -5.28 -7.03
C LEU A 140 -17.04 -4.87 -6.21
N ASP A 141 -18.23 -5.09 -6.76
CA ASP A 141 -19.51 -4.92 -6.07
C ASP A 141 -19.89 -6.16 -5.23
N ALA A 142 -18.89 -6.98 -4.88
CA ALA A 142 -18.99 -8.15 -4.02
C ALA A 142 -17.91 -8.14 -2.93
N ASP A 143 -18.16 -8.82 -1.83
CA ASP A 143 -17.22 -8.90 -0.72
C ASP A 143 -16.23 -10.05 -0.98
N VAL A 144 -14.94 -9.72 -1.07
CA VAL A 144 -13.89 -10.72 -1.29
C VAL A 144 -13.61 -11.44 0.02
N THR A 145 -13.77 -12.75 0.02
CA THR A 145 -13.53 -13.64 1.16
C THR A 145 -12.17 -14.32 1.10
N GLY A 146 -11.57 -14.39 -0.09
CA GLY A 146 -10.28 -15.04 -0.31
C GLY A 146 -9.60 -14.55 -1.58
N MET A 147 -8.28 -14.56 -1.57
CA MET A 147 -7.47 -14.17 -2.72
C MET A 147 -6.14 -14.90 -2.78
N ALA A 148 -5.66 -15.13 -3.99
CA ALA A 148 -4.31 -15.61 -4.26
C ALA A 148 -3.77 -14.92 -5.51
N ILE A 149 -2.48 -14.56 -5.47
CA ILE A 149 -1.79 -13.96 -6.60
C ILE A 149 -0.69 -14.90 -7.06
N THR A 150 -0.60 -15.12 -8.37
CA THR A 150 0.44 -15.96 -8.96
C THR A 150 0.97 -15.35 -10.23
N ARG A 151 2.30 -15.34 -10.37
CA ARG A 151 2.93 -14.99 -11.64
C ARG A 151 2.88 -16.23 -12.54
N VAL A 152 2.22 -16.10 -13.69
CA VAL A 152 2.04 -17.23 -14.63
C VAL A 152 3.08 -17.17 -15.73
N ALA A 153 3.43 -15.96 -16.19
CA ALA A 153 4.48 -15.73 -17.18
C ALA A 153 5.29 -14.47 -16.81
N GLU A 154 6.31 -14.13 -17.60
CA GLU A 154 7.06 -12.90 -17.38
C GLU A 154 6.15 -11.66 -17.57
N GLU A 155 5.12 -11.80 -18.39
CA GLU A 155 4.30 -10.72 -18.93
C GLU A 155 2.97 -10.50 -18.20
N PHE A 156 2.49 -11.48 -17.42
CA PHE A 156 1.23 -11.33 -16.70
C PHE A 156 1.16 -12.10 -15.39
N THR A 157 0.44 -11.49 -14.46
CA THR A 157 0.11 -12.02 -13.14
C THR A 157 -1.37 -12.34 -13.11
N VAL A 158 -1.75 -13.44 -12.47
CA VAL A 158 -3.16 -13.81 -12.27
C VAL A 158 -3.52 -13.62 -10.81
N LEU A 159 -4.58 -12.85 -10.58
CA LEU A 159 -5.26 -12.73 -9.31
C LEU A 159 -6.48 -13.65 -9.31
N VAL A 160 -6.53 -14.55 -8.35
CA VAL A 160 -7.65 -15.44 -8.09
C VAL A 160 -8.42 -14.91 -6.90
N ILE A 161 -9.74 -14.83 -7.01
CA ILE A 161 -10.63 -14.19 -6.02
C ILE A 161 -11.80 -15.12 -5.72
N THR A 162 -12.16 -15.24 -4.44
CA THR A 162 -13.42 -15.83 -3.99
C THR A 162 -14.29 -14.79 -3.30
N THR A 163 -15.60 -14.81 -3.55
CA THR A 163 -16.55 -13.83 -3.00
C THR A 163 -17.44 -14.42 -1.90
N ASP A 164 -18.18 -13.56 -1.21
CA ASP A 164 -19.23 -13.91 -0.23
C ASP A 164 -20.44 -14.62 -0.88
N GLU A 165 -20.63 -14.44 -2.18
CA GLU A 165 -21.67 -15.11 -2.97
C GLU A 165 -21.27 -16.52 -3.44
N GLY A 166 -20.04 -16.96 -3.12
CA GLY A 166 -19.52 -18.26 -3.54
C GLY A 166 -18.99 -18.28 -4.98
N GLU A 167 -18.77 -17.11 -5.58
CA GLU A 167 -18.18 -17.01 -6.90
C GLU A 167 -16.66 -17.15 -6.86
N PHE A 168 -16.10 -17.57 -8.00
CA PHE A 168 -14.67 -17.74 -8.22
C PHE A 168 -14.27 -17.01 -9.50
N ALA A 169 -13.44 -15.98 -9.38
CA ALA A 169 -13.00 -15.14 -10.49
C ALA A 169 -11.49 -15.23 -10.70
N LYS A 170 -11.07 -15.18 -11.98
CA LYS A 170 -9.68 -15.04 -12.39
C LYS A 170 -9.50 -13.71 -13.11
N VAL A 171 -8.56 -12.91 -12.63
CA VAL A 171 -8.25 -11.59 -13.19
C VAL A 171 -6.82 -11.62 -13.70
N SER A 172 -6.66 -11.37 -14.99
CA SER A 172 -5.34 -11.23 -15.61
C SER A 172 -4.87 -9.78 -15.48
N ILE A 173 -3.66 -9.61 -14.98
CA ILE A 173 -3.01 -8.33 -14.72
C ILE A 173 -1.80 -8.25 -15.63
N PHE A 174 -1.84 -7.38 -16.61
CA PHE A 174 -0.79 -7.21 -17.64
C PHE A 174 0.12 -6.00 -17.36
N ASP A 175 -0.46 -4.99 -16.73
CA ASP A 175 0.20 -3.84 -16.15
C ASP A 175 -0.67 -3.41 -14.95
N LEU A 176 -0.16 -2.63 -13.99
CA LEU A 176 -0.95 -2.16 -12.82
C LEU A 176 -2.15 -1.27 -13.20
N THR A 177 -2.38 -1.07 -14.50
CA THR A 177 -3.42 -0.27 -15.12
C THR A 177 -4.34 -1.07 -16.05
N LEU A 178 -4.02 -2.32 -16.39
CA LEU A 178 -4.80 -3.12 -17.34
C LEU A 178 -5.28 -4.44 -16.71
N LEU A 179 -6.60 -4.54 -16.55
CA LEU A 179 -7.29 -5.72 -16.04
C LEU A 179 -8.21 -6.32 -17.10
N CYS A 180 -8.13 -7.63 -17.27
CA CYS A 180 -9.16 -8.40 -17.96
C CYS A 180 -9.78 -9.40 -16.98
N LEU A 181 -11.08 -9.26 -16.76
CA LEU A 181 -11.90 -10.20 -16.00
C LEU A 181 -12.24 -11.37 -16.93
N HIS A 182 -11.82 -12.57 -16.55
CA HIS A 182 -12.25 -13.78 -17.23
C HIS A 182 -13.35 -14.44 -16.39
N GLU A 183 -14.59 -14.05 -16.63
CA GLU A 183 -15.75 -14.85 -16.26
C GLU A 183 -15.91 -16.00 -17.26
N TYR A 184 -16.37 -17.16 -16.77
CA TYR A 184 -16.50 -18.41 -17.52
C TYR A 184 -17.45 -18.33 -18.75
N SER A 185 -18.08 -17.19 -19.02
CA SER A 185 -19.05 -17.01 -20.12
C SER A 185 -18.78 -15.85 -21.08
N ASN A 186 -17.93 -14.86 -20.73
CA ASN A 186 -17.51 -13.79 -21.66
C ASN A 186 -16.38 -12.95 -21.04
N PRO A 187 -15.21 -12.78 -21.69
CA PRO A 187 -14.17 -11.89 -21.20
C PRO A 187 -14.55 -10.41 -21.44
N THR A 188 -14.58 -9.61 -20.37
CA THR A 188 -14.69 -8.15 -20.43
C THR A 188 -13.39 -7.53 -19.93
N CYS A 189 -12.76 -6.71 -20.78
CA CYS A 189 -11.57 -5.94 -20.40
C CYS A 189 -12.00 -4.50 -20.11
N HIS A 190 -11.66 -3.99 -18.93
CA HIS A 190 -11.93 -2.62 -18.54
C HIS A 190 -10.63 -1.82 -18.59
N TYR A 191 -10.64 -0.72 -19.36
CA TYR A 191 -9.60 0.30 -19.29
C TYR A 191 -9.87 1.19 -18.08
N SER A 192 -8.90 1.29 -17.17
CA SER A 192 -8.83 2.44 -16.27
C SER A 192 -8.28 3.62 -17.06
N GLU A 193 -9.14 4.38 -17.74
CA GLU A 193 -8.77 5.70 -18.26
C GLU A 193 -8.57 6.66 -17.08
N SER A 194 -7.34 6.74 -16.58
CA SER A 194 -6.88 7.94 -15.87
C SER A 194 -6.46 8.95 -16.94
N SER A 195 -7.47 9.67 -17.45
CA SER A 195 -7.28 10.82 -18.30
C SER A 195 -6.42 11.86 -17.60
N MET A 196 -5.41 12.33 -18.32
CA MET A 196 -4.75 13.61 -18.06
C MET A 196 -5.84 14.67 -17.88
N ILE A 197 -5.88 15.32 -16.73
CA ILE A 197 -6.44 16.66 -16.61
C ILE A 197 -5.27 17.57 -16.26
N SER A 198 -5.01 18.44 -17.24
CA SER A 198 -4.10 19.58 -17.32
C SER A 198 -3.92 20.40 -16.05
#